data_AF-A0A7S2NWQ1-F1
#
_entry.id   AF-A0A7S2NWQ1-F1
#
_cell.length_a   1.000
_cell.length_b   1.000
_cell.length_c   1.000
_cell.angle_alpha   90.00
_cell.angle_beta   90.00
_cell.angle_gamma   90.00
#
_symmetry.space_group_name_H-M   'P 1'
#
loop_
_entity.id
_entity.type
_entity.pdbx_description
1 polymer ?
#
loop_
_entity_poly.entity_id
_entity_poly.type
_entity_poly.pdbx_seq_one_letter_code
_entity_poly.pdbx_strand_id
1 'polypeptide(L)'
;PDPALTAMAKRLHKALVTFYKNQPIKTGNVSWARFLADFDTDGTGLISFAELDEAVRGKLRAKVSLYELRVFWRRLDADNSGQASMEEFTKTMYSIEVGTWPDLKDQEVKRTVQTLSEAAEKWHRAGGNWFKVFSAIDADGSGTLSYDELRKCIRSTPPGLRLKESEISERCVQGLWKLLDAQVDMEIPVCRFMRFMR
;
A
#
# COMPACT_ATOMS: atom_id res chain seq x y z
N PRO A 1 10.30 4.31 -10.49
CA PRO A 1 10.42 5.24 -9.35
C PRO A 1 11.89 5.61 -9.15
N ASP A 2 12.16 6.74 -8.52
CA ASP A 2 13.53 7.14 -8.17
C ASP A 2 14.13 6.12 -7.17
N PRO A 3 15.24 5.44 -7.52
CA PRO A 3 15.89 4.49 -6.63
C PRO A 3 16.33 5.10 -5.29
N ALA A 4 16.71 6.38 -5.27
CA ALA A 4 17.17 7.06 -4.06
C ALA A 4 16.01 7.23 -3.06
N LEU A 5 14.86 7.71 -3.54
CA LEU A 5 13.65 7.86 -2.71
C LEU A 5 13.12 6.52 -2.22
N THR A 6 13.18 5.49 -3.06
CA THR A 6 12.81 4.13 -2.67
C THR A 6 13.71 3.61 -1.54
N ALA A 7 15.02 3.77 -1.67
CA ALA A 7 15.97 3.34 -0.65
C ALA A 7 15.77 4.13 0.65
N MET A 8 15.49 5.42 0.56
CA MET A 8 15.18 6.27 1.70
C MET A 8 13.90 5.84 2.41
N ALA A 9 12.78 5.66 1.69
CA ALA A 9 11.51 5.19 2.27
C ALA A 9 11.66 3.85 3.00
N LYS A 10 12.43 2.91 2.44
CA LYS A 10 12.79 1.65 3.12
C LYS A 10 13.60 1.87 4.40
N ARG A 11 14.55 2.81 4.41
CA ARG A 11 15.32 3.17 5.62
C ARG A 11 14.43 3.80 6.69
N LEU A 12 13.50 4.68 6.30
CA LEU A 12 12.51 5.26 7.20
C LEU A 12 11.64 4.18 7.85
N HIS A 13 11.01 3.32 7.04
CA HIS A 13 10.14 2.26 7.55
C HIS A 13 10.91 1.30 8.47
N LYS A 14 12.12 0.90 8.08
CA LYS A 14 12.98 0.06 8.94
C LYS A 14 13.32 0.74 10.26
N ALA A 15 13.65 2.03 10.24
CA ALA A 15 13.96 2.79 11.45
C ALA A 15 12.76 2.85 12.40
N LEU A 16 11.56 3.09 11.87
CA LEU A 16 10.32 3.09 12.65
C LEU A 16 10.03 1.73 13.29
N VAL A 17 10.15 0.65 12.51
CA VAL A 17 9.97 -0.72 13.03
C VAL A 17 10.99 -1.04 14.12
N THR A 18 12.26 -0.66 13.93
CA THR A 18 13.30 -0.86 14.95
C THR A 18 13.02 -0.03 16.21
N PHE A 19 12.51 1.19 16.06
CA PHE A 19 12.15 2.05 17.20
C PHE A 19 11.08 1.39 18.06
N TYR A 20 9.96 0.92 17.48
CA TYR A 20 8.89 0.27 18.24
C TYR A 20 9.31 -1.08 18.83
N LYS A 21 10.19 -1.86 18.16
CA LYS A 21 10.73 -3.11 18.71
C LYS A 21 11.55 -2.91 19.99
N ASN A 22 12.17 -1.75 20.14
CA ASN A 22 13.02 -1.42 21.28
C ASN A 22 12.26 -0.72 22.42
N GLN A 23 10.95 -0.49 22.26
CA GLN A 23 10.12 0.08 23.32
C GLN A 23 9.73 -0.98 24.35
N PRO A 24 9.70 -0.65 25.66
CA PRO A 24 9.34 -1.59 26.73
C PRO A 24 7.89 -2.09 26.61
N ILE A 25 7.01 -1.27 26.03
CA ILE A 25 5.65 -1.65 25.68
C ILE A 25 5.67 -2.17 24.25
N LYS A 26 5.35 -3.46 24.05
CA LYS A 26 5.08 -4.00 22.71
C LYS A 26 3.76 -3.43 22.22
N THR A 27 3.80 -2.22 21.67
CA THR A 27 2.70 -1.69 20.86
C THR A 27 2.47 -2.63 19.67
N GLY A 28 1.21 -2.80 19.26
CA GLY A 28 0.81 -3.61 18.10
C GLY A 28 1.37 -3.08 16.77
N ASN A 29 0.61 -3.25 15.68
CA ASN A 29 1.05 -2.85 14.32
C ASN A 29 1.75 -1.48 14.29
N VAL A 30 2.92 -1.43 13.66
CA VAL A 30 3.72 -0.21 13.48
C VAL A 30 2.95 0.76 12.59
N SER A 31 2.72 1.99 13.08
CA SER A 31 1.94 3.01 12.37
C SER A 31 2.71 4.34 12.35
N TRP A 32 2.93 4.88 11.15
CA TRP A 32 3.48 6.22 10.97
C TRP A 32 2.56 7.29 11.57
N ALA A 33 1.24 7.12 11.43
CA ALA A 33 0.26 8.03 12.01
C ALA A 33 0.43 8.18 13.52
N ARG A 34 0.54 7.04 14.22
CA ARG A 34 0.76 7.05 15.66
C ARG A 34 2.10 7.67 16.04
N PHE A 35 3.16 7.36 15.29
CA PHE A 35 4.49 7.85 15.60
C PHE A 35 4.60 9.36 15.42
N LEU A 36 4.07 9.88 14.32
CA LEU A 36 4.17 11.29 13.99
C LEU A 36 3.18 12.15 14.79
N ALA A 37 2.08 11.57 15.28
CA ALA A 37 1.19 12.26 16.23
C ALA A 37 1.91 12.68 17.52
N ASP A 38 2.98 12.00 17.94
CA ASP A 38 3.80 12.42 19.09
C ASP A 38 4.67 13.66 18.79
N PHE A 39 4.73 14.12 17.53
CA PHE A 39 5.52 15.26 17.07
C PHE A 39 4.67 16.41 16.54
N ASP A 40 3.38 16.20 16.34
CA ASP A 40 2.40 17.24 16.06
C ASP A 40 2.22 18.08 17.33
N THR A 41 3.10 19.07 17.50
CA THR A 41 3.19 19.85 18.75
C THR A 41 2.16 20.96 18.81
N ASP A 42 1.68 21.42 17.65
CA ASP A 42 0.64 22.43 17.53
C ASP A 42 -0.78 21.84 17.48
N GLY A 43 -0.90 20.51 17.39
CA GLY A 43 -2.17 19.79 17.42
C GLY A 43 -3.01 20.02 16.17
N THR A 44 -2.38 20.40 15.06
CA THR A 44 -3.05 20.70 13.80
C THR A 44 -3.52 19.44 13.08
N GLY A 45 -2.99 18.27 13.44
CA GLY A 45 -3.13 17.03 12.68
C GLY A 45 -2.25 17.00 11.43
N LEU A 46 -1.44 18.04 11.21
CA LEU A 46 -0.51 18.19 10.11
C LEU A 46 0.91 18.19 10.67
N ILE A 47 1.89 17.88 9.82
CA ILE A 47 3.28 17.79 10.22
C ILE A 47 4.05 18.79 9.38
N SER A 48 4.82 19.66 10.01
CA SER A 48 5.75 20.55 9.33
C SER A 48 7.06 19.83 8.94
N PHE A 49 7.84 20.41 8.02
CA PHE A 49 9.17 19.88 7.69
C PHE A 49 10.08 19.76 8.92
N ALA A 50 9.99 20.72 9.86
CA ALA A 50 10.80 20.73 11.07
C ALA A 50 10.44 19.55 11.99
N GLU A 51 9.15 19.28 12.18
CA GLU A 51 8.68 18.14 12.97
C GLU A 51 9.04 16.81 12.31
N LEU A 52 8.98 16.72 10.99
CA LEU A 52 9.43 15.53 10.26
C LEU A 52 10.94 15.30 10.40
N ASP A 53 11.77 16.35 10.31
CA ASP A 53 13.24 16.25 10.50
C ASP A 53 13.58 15.79 11.92
N GLU A 54 12.94 16.37 12.94
CA GLU A 54 13.13 15.96 14.33
C GLU A 54 12.65 14.52 14.58
N ALA A 55 11.50 14.13 14.04
CA ALA A 55 10.97 12.78 14.16
C ALA A 55 11.91 11.74 13.53
N VAL A 56 12.36 12.00 12.30
CA VAL A 56 13.14 11.04 11.50
C VAL A 56 14.61 11.01 11.91
N ARG A 57 15.26 12.17 12.05
CA ARG A 57 16.70 12.26 12.27
C ARG A 57 17.05 12.44 13.74
N GLY A 58 16.21 13.14 14.51
CA GLY A 58 16.36 13.28 15.96
C GLY A 58 15.98 12.00 16.70
N LYS A 59 14.71 11.58 16.57
CA LYS A 59 14.14 10.48 17.38
C LYS A 59 14.39 9.09 16.79
N LEU A 60 14.04 8.86 15.52
CA LEU A 60 14.32 7.56 14.87
C LEU A 60 15.81 7.36 14.59
N ARG A 61 16.59 8.45 14.54
CA ARG A 61 18.00 8.45 14.14
C ARG A 61 18.21 7.70 12.82
N ALA A 62 17.25 7.83 11.91
CA ALA A 62 17.31 7.18 10.62
C ALA A 62 18.52 7.71 9.84
N LYS A 63 19.25 6.81 9.18
CA LYS A 63 20.39 7.18 8.33
C LYS A 63 19.90 7.81 7.02
N VAL A 64 19.41 9.04 7.12
CA VAL A 64 18.86 9.85 6.04
C VAL A 64 19.50 11.24 6.12
N SER A 65 20.00 11.73 4.98
CA SER A 65 20.56 13.07 4.90
C SER A 65 19.46 14.14 4.85
N LEU A 66 19.79 15.37 5.25
CA LEU A 66 18.86 16.50 5.12
C LEU A 66 18.42 16.72 3.67
N TYR A 67 19.31 16.48 2.71
CA TYR A 67 19.01 16.59 1.29
C TYR A 67 17.97 15.56 0.85
N GLU A 68 18.16 14.29 1.20
CA GLU A 68 17.19 13.23 0.90
C GLU A 68 15.83 13.53 1.52
N LEU A 69 15.82 13.99 2.78
CA LEU A 69 14.58 14.35 3.46
C LEU A 69 13.88 15.55 2.81
N ARG A 70 14.62 16.55 2.32
CA ARG A 70 14.07 17.67 1.53
C ARG A 70 13.51 17.24 0.18
N VAL A 71 14.11 16.23 -0.46
CA VAL A 71 13.58 15.68 -1.73
C VAL A 71 12.29 14.91 -1.47
N PHE A 72 12.23 14.16 -0.37
CA PHE A 72 11.00 13.49 0.07
C PHE A 72 9.91 14.50 0.44
N TRP A 73 10.25 15.54 1.21
CA TRP A 73 9.33 16.61 1.58
C TRP A 73 8.69 17.25 0.37
N ARG A 74 9.47 17.59 -0.67
CA ARG A 74 8.91 18.17 -1.91
C ARG A 74 7.93 17.27 -2.65
N ARG A 75 7.95 15.96 -2.42
CA ARG A 75 6.91 15.05 -2.94
C ARG A 75 5.71 14.95 -2.03
N LEU A 76 5.97 15.03 -0.73
CA LEU A 76 4.96 14.96 0.31
C LEU A 76 4.07 16.20 0.31
N ASP A 77 4.68 17.39 0.29
CA ASP A 77 4.07 18.72 0.26
C ASP A 77 3.93 19.18 -1.21
N ALA A 78 3.17 18.42 -1.99
CA ALA A 78 3.04 18.64 -3.43
C ALA A 78 2.26 19.93 -3.75
N ASP A 79 1.39 20.36 -2.85
CA ASP A 79 0.62 21.60 -2.95
C ASP A 79 1.39 22.84 -2.44
N ASN A 80 2.56 22.64 -1.82
CA ASN A 80 3.38 23.66 -1.18
C ASN A 80 2.64 24.44 -0.08
N SER A 81 1.75 23.77 0.65
CA SER A 81 1.12 24.32 1.85
C SER A 81 2.13 24.55 2.98
N GLY A 82 3.28 23.86 2.94
CA GLY A 82 4.31 23.93 3.97
C GLY A 82 4.05 23.04 5.18
N GLN A 83 2.95 22.27 5.13
CA GLN A 83 2.58 21.25 6.08
C GLN A 83 2.15 20.00 5.30
N ALA A 84 2.16 18.84 5.96
CA ALA A 84 1.75 17.60 5.34
C ALA A 84 0.80 16.84 6.25
N SER A 85 -0.35 16.46 5.69
CA SER A 85 -1.30 15.57 6.35
C SER A 85 -0.79 14.13 6.41
N MET A 86 -1.36 13.35 7.32
CA MET A 86 -1.06 11.92 7.40
C MET A 86 -1.49 11.15 6.13
N GLU A 87 -2.53 11.64 5.46
CA GLU A 87 -3.00 11.09 4.20
C GLU A 87 -1.94 11.28 3.10
N GLU A 88 -1.40 12.49 2.95
CA GLU A 88 -0.31 12.78 2.00
C GLU A 88 0.94 11.95 2.31
N PHE A 89 1.27 11.77 3.59
CA PHE A 89 2.39 10.94 4.00
C PHE A 89 2.20 9.48 3.60
N THR A 90 1.03 8.93 3.92
CA THR A 90 0.69 7.54 3.62
C THR A 90 0.64 7.32 2.12
N LYS A 91 -0.01 8.21 1.37
CA LYS A 91 -0.10 8.17 -0.09
C LYS A 91 1.27 8.28 -0.75
N THR A 92 2.15 9.16 -0.26
CA THR A 92 3.52 9.30 -0.77
C THR A 92 4.35 8.03 -0.54
N MET A 93 4.28 7.45 0.66
CA MET A 93 4.99 6.20 0.98
C MET A 93 4.49 5.05 0.10
N TYR A 94 3.18 4.92 -0.02
CA TYR A 94 2.53 3.92 -0.85
C TYR A 94 2.87 4.10 -2.34
N SER A 95 2.88 5.34 -2.86
CA SER A 95 3.29 5.64 -4.24
C SER A 95 4.74 5.26 -4.53
N ILE A 96 5.65 5.51 -3.58
CA ILE A 96 7.04 5.07 -3.70
C ILE A 96 7.10 3.55 -3.75
N GLU A 97 6.34 2.85 -2.91
CA GLU A 97 6.28 1.39 -2.87
C GLU A 97 5.71 0.79 -4.16
N VAL A 98 4.51 1.17 -4.58
CA VAL A 98 3.85 0.72 -5.82
C VAL A 98 4.67 1.07 -7.05
N GLY A 99 5.41 2.18 -7.01
CA GLY A 99 6.36 2.50 -8.06
C GLY A 99 7.38 1.38 -8.29
N THR A 100 7.79 0.65 -7.25
CA THR A 100 8.77 -0.45 -7.36
C THR A 100 8.18 -1.74 -7.90
N TRP A 101 6.85 -1.82 -7.97
CA TRP A 101 6.15 -3.00 -8.43
C TRP A 101 6.26 -3.14 -9.95
N PRO A 102 6.25 -4.39 -10.45
CA PRO A 102 6.48 -4.69 -11.86
C PRO A 102 5.39 -4.09 -12.76
N ASP A 103 5.81 -3.54 -13.89
CA ASP A 103 4.90 -3.28 -15.00
C ASP A 103 4.66 -4.59 -15.77
N LEU A 104 3.41 -5.03 -15.81
CA LEU A 104 3.04 -6.24 -16.55
C LEU A 104 2.81 -5.90 -18.01
N LYS A 105 3.26 -6.79 -18.90
CA LYS A 105 2.87 -6.76 -20.31
C LYS A 105 1.43 -7.26 -20.45
N ASP A 106 0.73 -6.85 -21.50
CA ASP A 106 -0.66 -7.26 -21.77
C ASP A 106 -0.88 -8.77 -21.71
N GLN A 107 0.09 -9.57 -22.17
CA GLN A 107 0.02 -11.03 -22.10
C GLN A 107 0.11 -11.57 -20.67
N GLU A 108 0.92 -10.96 -19.81
CA GLU A 108 1.01 -11.31 -18.39
C GLU A 108 -0.29 -10.92 -17.67
N VAL A 109 -0.86 -9.75 -17.99
CA VAL A 109 -2.16 -9.31 -17.45
C VAL A 109 -3.27 -10.29 -17.83
N LYS A 110 -3.39 -10.63 -19.13
CA LYS A 110 -4.40 -11.56 -19.63
C LYS A 110 -4.32 -12.93 -18.95
N ARG A 111 -3.12 -13.48 -18.82
CA ARG A 111 -2.90 -14.75 -18.10
C ARG A 111 -3.31 -14.66 -16.64
N THR A 112 -2.95 -13.56 -15.98
CA THR A 112 -3.30 -13.32 -14.58
C THR A 112 -4.82 -13.25 -14.39
N VAL A 113 -5.51 -12.47 -15.22
CA VAL A 113 -6.98 -12.35 -15.21
C VAL A 113 -7.68 -13.69 -15.51
N GLN A 114 -7.13 -14.47 -16.46
CA GLN A 114 -7.64 -15.79 -16.79
C GLN A 114 -7.52 -16.75 -15.60
N THR A 115 -6.34 -16.88 -14.99
CA THR A 115 -6.13 -17.77 -13.83
C THR A 115 -7.06 -17.40 -12.68
N LEU A 116 -7.24 -16.10 -12.42
CA LEU A 116 -8.16 -15.61 -11.40
C LEU A 116 -9.61 -15.98 -11.71
N SER A 117 -10.04 -15.83 -12.96
CA SER A 117 -11.40 -16.16 -13.40
C SER A 117 -11.68 -17.66 -13.35
N GLU A 118 -10.72 -18.50 -13.73
CA GLU A 118 -10.83 -19.96 -13.63
C GLU A 118 -10.91 -20.42 -12.16
N ALA A 119 -10.14 -19.81 -11.27
CA ALA A 119 -10.21 -20.09 -9.84
C ALA A 119 -11.54 -19.63 -9.22
N ALA A 120 -12.03 -18.45 -9.61
CA ALA A 120 -13.33 -17.95 -9.20
C ALA A 120 -14.46 -18.87 -9.65
N GLU A 121 -14.39 -19.39 -10.88
CA GLU A 121 -15.36 -20.37 -11.38
C GLU A 121 -15.30 -21.67 -10.58
N LYS A 122 -14.09 -22.21 -10.37
CA LYS A 122 -13.87 -23.45 -9.62
C LYS A 122 -14.42 -23.39 -8.20
N TRP A 123 -14.21 -22.29 -7.48
CA TRP A 123 -14.56 -22.19 -6.06
C TRP A 123 -15.93 -21.56 -5.80
N HIS A 124 -16.41 -20.67 -6.65
CA HIS A 124 -17.65 -19.91 -6.42
C HIS A 124 -18.73 -20.10 -7.48
N ARG A 125 -18.47 -20.87 -8.56
CA ARG A 125 -19.38 -20.99 -9.73
C ARG A 125 -19.86 -19.61 -10.17
N ALA A 126 -18.87 -18.71 -10.30
CA ALA A 126 -19.11 -17.30 -10.46
C ALA A 126 -19.85 -17.00 -11.76
N GLY A 127 -19.61 -17.77 -12.84
CA GLY A 127 -20.14 -17.52 -14.18
C GLY A 127 -19.69 -16.16 -14.71
N GLY A 128 -18.47 -15.74 -14.37
CA GLY A 128 -17.97 -14.38 -14.62
C GLY A 128 -18.57 -13.30 -13.71
N ASN A 129 -19.49 -13.64 -12.80
CA ASN A 129 -20.02 -12.72 -11.82
C ASN A 129 -19.10 -12.63 -10.59
N TRP A 130 -18.09 -11.77 -10.70
CA TRP A 130 -17.14 -11.47 -9.64
C TRP A 130 -17.79 -10.94 -8.35
N PHE A 131 -19.00 -10.39 -8.40
CA PHE A 131 -19.73 -9.96 -7.20
C PHE A 131 -19.92 -11.10 -6.19
N LYS A 132 -20.11 -12.35 -6.66
CA LYS A 132 -20.25 -13.53 -5.79
C LYS A 132 -18.96 -13.86 -5.03
N VAL A 133 -17.81 -13.59 -5.64
CA VAL A 133 -16.49 -13.78 -5.02
C VAL A 133 -16.25 -12.66 -4.01
N PHE A 134 -16.53 -11.41 -4.39
CA PHE A 134 -16.30 -10.25 -3.54
C PHE A 134 -17.25 -10.15 -2.36
N SER A 135 -18.53 -10.49 -2.50
CA SER A 135 -19.47 -10.52 -1.36
C SER A 135 -19.02 -11.49 -0.27
N ALA A 136 -18.15 -12.44 -0.60
CA ALA A 136 -17.61 -13.40 0.37
C ALA A 136 -16.32 -12.91 1.03
N ILE A 137 -15.71 -11.83 0.54
CA ILE A 137 -14.35 -11.38 0.89
C ILE A 137 -14.36 -9.95 1.46
N ASP A 138 -15.19 -9.07 0.89
CA ASP A 138 -15.58 -7.75 1.42
C ASP A 138 -16.46 -7.95 2.66
N ALA A 139 -15.84 -8.48 3.71
CA ALA A 139 -16.50 -8.86 4.95
C ALA A 139 -16.89 -7.64 5.80
N ASP A 140 -16.28 -6.48 5.54
CA ASP A 140 -16.63 -5.22 6.19
C ASP A 140 -17.68 -4.41 5.41
N GLY A 141 -17.94 -4.78 4.15
CA GLY A 141 -18.95 -4.14 3.31
C GLY A 141 -18.57 -2.71 2.92
N SER A 142 -17.26 -2.41 2.91
CA SER A 142 -16.73 -1.09 2.56
C SER A 142 -17.09 -0.68 1.14
N GLY A 143 -17.31 -1.66 0.24
CA GLY A 143 -17.57 -1.41 -1.19
C GLY A 143 -16.33 -0.95 -1.96
N THR A 144 -15.19 -0.85 -1.27
CA THR A 144 -13.86 -0.68 -1.84
C THR A 144 -13.08 -1.99 -1.71
N LEU A 145 -11.93 -2.04 -2.36
CA LEU A 145 -11.00 -3.14 -2.30
C LEU A 145 -9.62 -2.54 -2.11
N SER A 146 -8.86 -3.02 -1.15
CA SER A 146 -7.44 -2.71 -0.95
C SER A 146 -6.53 -3.81 -1.52
N TYR A 147 -5.23 -3.51 -1.66
CA TYR A 147 -4.25 -4.51 -2.12
C TYR A 147 -4.23 -5.75 -1.21
N ASP A 148 -4.26 -5.55 0.10
CA ASP A 148 -4.20 -6.65 1.07
C ASP A 148 -5.44 -7.55 0.99
N GLU A 149 -6.61 -6.96 0.75
CA GLU A 149 -7.85 -7.73 0.54
C GLU A 149 -7.83 -8.51 -0.77
N LEU A 150 -7.37 -7.90 -1.87
CA LEU A 150 -7.18 -8.63 -3.13
C LEU A 150 -6.19 -9.78 -2.94
N ARG A 151 -5.05 -9.51 -2.30
CA ARG A 151 -4.04 -10.52 -2.04
C ARG A 151 -4.57 -11.65 -1.15
N LYS A 152 -5.29 -11.31 -0.08
CA LYS A 152 -5.92 -12.28 0.82
C LYS A 152 -6.98 -13.10 0.08
N CYS A 153 -7.81 -12.46 -0.75
CA CYS A 153 -8.75 -13.12 -1.66
C CYS A 153 -8.06 -14.20 -2.50
N ILE A 154 -6.93 -13.86 -3.13
CA ILE A 154 -6.19 -14.76 -4.00
C ILE A 154 -5.59 -15.94 -3.22
N ARG A 155 -5.03 -15.69 -2.04
CA ARG A 155 -4.21 -16.68 -1.31
C ARG A 155 -4.98 -17.52 -0.30
N SER A 156 -6.05 -16.99 0.32
CA SER A 156 -6.71 -17.64 1.45
C SER A 156 -7.56 -18.85 1.05
N THR A 157 -7.80 -19.71 2.03
CA THR A 157 -8.81 -20.77 1.98
C THR A 157 -10.23 -20.18 1.90
N PRO A 158 -11.27 -20.96 1.54
CA PRO A 158 -12.63 -20.47 1.37
C PRO A 158 -13.04 -19.51 2.47
N PRO A 159 -13.55 -18.32 2.12
CA PRO A 159 -14.05 -17.93 0.80
C PRO A 159 -13.01 -17.40 -0.22
N GLY A 160 -11.71 -17.56 0.00
CA GLY A 160 -10.67 -17.18 -0.99
C GLY A 160 -10.47 -18.20 -2.13
N LEU A 161 -9.68 -17.81 -3.14
CA LEU A 161 -9.41 -18.56 -4.38
C LEU A 161 -8.37 -19.68 -4.23
N ARG A 162 -7.67 -19.78 -3.08
CA ARG A 162 -6.65 -20.80 -2.80
C ARG A 162 -5.53 -20.90 -3.85
N LEU A 163 -5.19 -19.81 -4.53
CA LEU A 163 -4.14 -19.81 -5.54
C LEU A 163 -2.75 -19.75 -4.89
N LYS A 164 -1.89 -20.70 -5.25
CA LYS A 164 -0.51 -20.78 -4.79
C LYS A 164 0.40 -19.82 -5.55
N GLU A 165 1.56 -19.53 -4.97
CA GLU A 165 2.61 -18.72 -5.60
C GLU A 165 3.05 -19.26 -6.97
N SER A 166 2.99 -20.58 -7.15
CA SER A 166 3.30 -21.24 -8.41
C SER A 166 2.25 -21.04 -9.51
N GLU A 167 1.00 -20.75 -9.15
CA GLU A 167 -0.10 -20.53 -10.09
C GLU A 167 -0.21 -19.05 -10.49
N ILE A 168 -0.01 -18.18 -9.51
CA ILE A 168 0.08 -16.73 -9.70
C ILE A 168 1.16 -16.21 -8.75
N SER A 169 2.22 -15.61 -9.29
CA SER A 169 3.30 -15.06 -8.48
C SER A 169 2.91 -13.73 -7.83
N GLU A 170 3.54 -13.37 -6.72
CA GLU A 170 3.39 -12.03 -6.10
C GLU A 170 3.70 -10.92 -7.11
N ARG A 171 4.67 -11.13 -8.00
CA ARG A 171 4.98 -10.21 -9.10
C ARG A 171 3.73 -9.95 -9.97
N CYS A 172 2.98 -10.99 -10.32
CA CYS A 172 1.77 -10.84 -11.10
C CYS A 172 0.65 -10.14 -10.31
N VAL A 173 0.48 -10.46 -9.02
CA VAL A 173 -0.54 -9.82 -8.17
C VAL A 173 -0.25 -8.32 -7.99
N GLN A 174 1.00 -7.96 -7.66
CA GLN A 174 1.45 -6.58 -7.55
C GLN A 174 1.27 -5.81 -8.86
N GLY A 175 1.72 -6.40 -9.97
CA GLY A 175 1.61 -5.75 -11.27
C GLY A 175 0.17 -5.58 -11.75
N LEU A 176 -0.72 -6.53 -11.44
CA LEU A 176 -2.16 -6.39 -11.68
C LEU A 176 -2.75 -5.26 -10.84
N TRP A 177 -2.41 -5.22 -9.55
CA TRP A 177 -2.88 -4.17 -8.66
C TRP A 177 -2.41 -2.78 -9.10
N LYS A 178 -1.15 -2.64 -9.51
CA LYS A 178 -0.60 -1.37 -10.02
C LYS A 178 -1.38 -0.83 -11.22
N LEU A 179 -1.97 -1.72 -12.05
CA LEU A 179 -2.85 -1.32 -13.16
C LEU A 179 -4.25 -0.92 -12.68
N LEU A 180 -4.79 -1.61 -11.67
CA LEU A 180 -6.10 -1.32 -11.10
C LEU A 180 -6.10 0.01 -10.32
N ASP A 181 -5.05 0.24 -9.54
CA ASP A 181 -4.84 1.43 -8.72
C ASP A 181 -3.84 2.39 -9.37
N ALA A 182 -4.09 2.75 -10.63
CA ALA A 182 -3.21 3.65 -11.38
C ALA A 182 -3.10 5.06 -10.77
N GLN A 183 -4.08 5.47 -9.97
CA GLN A 183 -4.12 6.75 -9.27
C GLN A 183 -3.48 6.69 -7.87
N VAL A 184 -3.12 5.49 -7.41
CA VAL A 184 -2.41 5.28 -6.15
C VAL A 184 -3.29 5.72 -4.96
N ASP A 185 -4.57 5.43 -5.04
CA ASP A 185 -5.59 5.79 -4.04
C ASP A 185 -5.67 4.76 -2.91
N MET A 186 -4.86 3.69 -2.95
CA MET A 186 -4.76 2.58 -1.98
C MET A 186 -5.97 1.66 -1.94
N GLU A 187 -7.13 2.19 -2.31
CA GLU A 187 -8.39 1.51 -2.41
C GLU A 187 -9.03 1.82 -3.77
N ILE A 188 -9.67 0.81 -4.35
CA ILE A 188 -10.44 0.96 -5.58
C ILE A 188 -11.88 0.55 -5.34
N PRO A 189 -12.87 1.22 -5.97
CA PRO A 189 -14.23 0.73 -5.93
C PRO A 189 -14.33 -0.70 -6.49
N VAL A 190 -15.07 -1.58 -5.82
CA VAL A 190 -15.24 -2.98 -6.29
C VAL A 190 -15.77 -3.04 -7.72
N CYS A 191 -16.63 -2.08 -8.11
CA CYS A 191 -17.14 -1.99 -9.47
C CYS A 191 -16.04 -1.72 -10.52
N ARG A 192 -14.97 -1.00 -10.17
CA ARG A 192 -13.79 -0.80 -11.03
C ARG A 192 -13.08 -2.13 -11.26
N PHE A 193 -12.85 -2.90 -10.19
CA PHE A 193 -12.27 -4.25 -10.30
C PHE A 193 -13.13 -5.16 -11.19
N MET A 194 -14.44 -5.21 -10.95
CA MET A 194 -15.35 -6.05 -11.74
C MET A 194 -15.34 -5.70 -13.23
N ARG A 195 -15.23 -4.40 -13.57
CA ARG A 195 -15.11 -3.94 -14.95
C ARG A 195 -13.79 -4.34 -15.59
N PHE A 196 -12.71 -4.35 -14.80
CA PHE A 196 -11.38 -4.76 -15.27
C PHE A 196 -11.30 -6.27 -15.57
N MET A 197 -12.04 -7.10 -14.82
CA MET A 197 -12.02 -8.56 -14.96
C MET A 197 -12.96 -9.13 -16.03
N ARG A 198 -13.76 -8.30 -16.70
CA ARG A 198 -14.62 -8.69 -17.83
C ARG A 198 -13.82 -8.74 -19.11
#